data_AF-A0A937HHJ0-F1
#
_entry.id   AF-A0A937HHJ0-F1
#
_cell.length_a   1.000
_cell.length_b   1.000
_cell.length_c   1.000
_cell.angle_alpha   90.00
_cell.angle_beta   90.00
_cell.angle_gamma   90.00
#
_symmetry.space_group_name_H-M   'P 1'
#
loop_
_entity.id
_entity.type
_entity.pdbx_description
1 polymer ?
#
loop_
_entity_poly.entity_id
_entity_poly.type
_entity_poly.pdbx_seq_one_letter_code
_entity_poly.pdbx_strand_id
1 'polypeptide(L)'
;MLKYLSLVGLGLLLSMTGHANLRYYSAAIDRSEWVNTHNTPIFCQIQHKVPHYGVASFVSRAGKTPNMHFLLDMLVEPQYVTEVSLISRAPGWRPGIID
;
A
#
# COMPACT_ATOMS: atom_id res chain seq x y z
N MET A 1 10.68 -27.34 45.57
CA MET A 1 10.11 -26.02 45.21
C MET A 1 11.02 -25.21 44.28
N LEU A 2 12.32 -25.04 44.58
CA LEU A 2 13.25 -24.22 43.78
C LEU A 2 13.35 -24.63 42.29
N LYS A 3 13.26 -25.94 42.01
CA LYS A 3 13.30 -26.52 40.65
C LYS A 3 12.10 -26.12 39.78
N TYR A 4 10.91 -26.01 40.39
CA TYR A 4 9.68 -25.60 39.70
C TYR A 4 9.64 -24.09 39.48
N LEU A 5 10.19 -23.30 40.42
CA LEU A 5 10.32 -21.85 40.27
C LEU A 5 11.24 -21.47 39.10
N SER A 6 12.34 -22.22 38.91
CA SER A 6 13.25 -22.03 37.78
C SER A 6 12.60 -22.40 36.44
N LEU A 7 11.77 -23.46 36.42
CA LEU A 7 11.02 -23.87 35.22
C LEU A 7 9.96 -22.84 34.81
N VAL A 8 9.27 -22.23 35.78
CA VAL A 8 8.29 -21.17 35.54
C VAL A 8 8.97 -19.87 35.08
N GLY A 9 10.12 -19.53 35.66
CA GLY A 9 10.92 -18.37 35.23
C GLY A 9 11.42 -18.48 33.79
N LEU A 10 11.83 -19.68 33.35
CA LEU A 10 12.28 -19.92 31.98
C LEU A 10 11.12 -19.85 30.96
N GLY A 11 9.92 -20.29 31.35
CA GLY A 11 8.72 -20.18 30.50
C GLY A 11 8.27 -18.73 30.27
N LEU A 12 8.46 -17.85 31.26
CA LEU A 12 8.07 -16.43 31.18
C LEU A 12 9.00 -15.59 30.29
N LEU A 13 10.22 -16.06 30.02
CA LEU A 13 11.18 -15.37 29.13
C LEU A 13 10.94 -15.67 27.64
N LEU A 14 10.16 -16.70 27.31
CA LEU A 14 9.88 -17.12 25.94
C LEU A 14 8.64 -16.46 25.30
N SER A 15 7.88 -15.66 26.05
CA SER A 15 6.63 -15.03 25.58
C SER A 15 6.82 -13.67 24.89
N MET A 16 8.00 -13.39 24.33
CA MET A 16 8.20 -12.20 23.50
C MET A 16 7.33 -12.29 22.24
N THR A 17 6.33 -11.42 22.14
CA THR A 17 5.45 -11.32 20.97
C THR A 17 6.25 -10.78 19.78
N GLY A 18 6.38 -11.60 18.73
CA GLY A 18 6.92 -11.16 17.46
C GLY A 18 5.99 -10.15 16.81
N HIS A 19 6.48 -8.93 16.54
CA HIS A 19 5.73 -7.93 15.80
C HIS A 19 5.86 -8.26 14.31
N ALA A 20 4.81 -8.82 13.72
CA ALA A 20 4.72 -8.94 12.27
C ALA A 20 4.71 -7.52 11.67
N ASN A 21 5.79 -7.16 10.96
CA ASN A 21 5.94 -5.82 10.41
C ASN A 21 5.06 -5.67 9.16
N LEU A 22 3.83 -5.20 9.34
CA LEU A 22 2.97 -4.76 8.24
C LEU A 22 3.62 -3.54 7.58
N ARG A 23 4.00 -3.71 6.32
CA ARG A 23 4.72 -2.67 5.58
C ARG A 23 3.74 -1.77 4.85
N TYR A 24 3.79 -0.49 5.17
CA TYR A 24 3.00 0.56 4.52
C TYR A 24 3.91 1.38 3.62
N TYR A 25 3.50 1.54 2.36
CA TYR A 25 4.19 2.39 1.40
C TYR A 25 3.31 3.60 1.11
N SER A 26 3.80 4.79 1.40
CA SER A 26 3.11 6.04 1.09
C SER A 26 4.12 7.12 0.72
N ALA A 27 3.69 8.02 -0.17
CA ALA A 27 4.35 9.29 -0.35
C ALA A 27 3.82 10.29 0.70
N ALA A 28 4.70 11.17 1.18
CA ALA A 28 4.27 12.32 1.96
C ALA A 28 3.46 13.29 1.06
N ILE A 29 2.57 14.10 1.64
CA ILE A 29 1.67 14.97 0.88
C ILE A 29 2.41 15.97 -0.02
N ASP A 30 3.54 16.48 0.46
CA ASP A 30 4.45 17.38 -0.26
C ASP A 30 5.14 16.70 -1.45
N ARG A 31 5.09 15.37 -1.54
CA ARG A 31 5.74 14.55 -2.58
C ARG A 31 4.75 13.69 -3.35
N SER A 32 3.45 13.89 -3.14
CA SER A 32 2.38 13.16 -3.81
C SER A 32 2.09 13.77 -5.19
N GLU A 33 3.11 13.84 -6.04
CA GLU A 33 3.02 14.46 -7.35
C GLU A 33 2.54 13.46 -8.41
N TRP A 34 1.47 13.82 -9.14
CA TRP A 34 0.97 13.06 -10.28
C TRP A 34 1.35 13.79 -11.57
N VAL A 35 2.11 13.11 -12.42
CA VAL A 35 2.60 13.66 -13.68
C VAL A 35 1.75 13.16 -14.83
N ASN A 36 1.29 14.07 -15.69
CA ASN A 36 0.64 13.71 -16.94
C ASN A 36 1.70 13.25 -17.96
N THR A 37 1.83 11.94 -18.10
CA THR A 37 2.82 11.32 -18.99
C THR A 37 2.32 11.18 -20.43
N HIS A 38 1.00 11.10 -20.61
CA HIS A 38 0.38 11.07 -21.93
C HIS A 38 -0.90 11.88 -21.93
N ASN A 39 -0.99 12.83 -22.85
CA ASN A 39 -2.12 13.74 -22.97
C ASN A 39 -2.54 13.89 -24.43
N THR A 40 -3.20 12.85 -24.96
CA THR A 40 -3.67 12.83 -26.35
C THR A 40 -5.17 12.56 -26.39
N PRO A 41 -5.89 12.94 -27.46
CA PRO A 41 -7.32 12.69 -27.56
C PRO A 41 -7.73 11.22 -27.45
N ILE A 42 -6.83 10.29 -27.78
CA ILE A 42 -7.09 8.85 -27.79
C ILE A 42 -6.53 8.11 -26.58
N PHE A 43 -5.66 8.76 -25.80
CA PHE A 43 -4.91 8.14 -24.72
C PHE A 43 -4.44 9.18 -23.71
N CYS A 44 -4.85 8.97 -22.46
CA CYS A 44 -4.47 9.80 -21.33
C CYS A 44 -3.87 8.92 -20.22
N GLN A 45 -2.76 9.36 -19.63
CA GLN A 45 -2.10 8.65 -18.55
C GLN A 45 -1.48 9.61 -17.53
N ILE A 46 -1.86 9.46 -16.27
CA ILE A 46 -1.18 10.10 -15.14
C ILE A 46 -0.42 9.04 -14.34
N GLN A 47 0.78 9.39 -13.87
CA GLN A 47 1.63 8.50 -13.10
C GLN A 47 2.12 9.18 -11.82
N HIS A 48 2.26 8.37 -10.78
CA HIS A 48 2.88 8.76 -9.52
C HIS A 48 3.84 7.67 -9.05
N LYS A 49 5.06 8.05 -8.68
CA LYS A 49 6.04 7.13 -8.14
C LYS A 49 5.81 6.97 -6.64
N VAL A 50 5.41 5.77 -6.22
CA VAL A 50 5.27 5.42 -4.81
C VAL A 50 6.65 5.03 -4.26
N PRO A 51 7.21 5.76 -3.27
CA PRO A 51 8.54 5.49 -2.74
C PRO A 51 8.68 4.04 -2.28
N HIS A 52 9.76 3.38 -2.72
CA HIS A 52 10.09 1.99 -2.37
C HIS A 52 9.08 0.92 -2.76
N TYR A 53 8.08 1.25 -3.59
CA TYR A 53 7.02 0.31 -3.95
C TYR A 53 6.87 0.12 -5.46
N GLY A 54 6.81 1.21 -6.22
CA GLY A 54 6.55 1.11 -7.66
C GLY A 54 6.05 2.40 -8.30
N VAL A 55 5.43 2.27 -9.46
CA VAL A 55 4.76 3.36 -10.18
C VAL A 55 3.27 3.05 -10.29
N ALA A 56 2.46 3.91 -9.71
CA ALA A 56 1.01 3.88 -9.83
C ALA A 56 0.59 4.69 -11.06
N SER A 57 -0.24 4.11 -11.92
CA SER A 57 -0.69 4.73 -13.17
C SER A 57 -2.22 4.67 -13.27
N PHE A 58 -2.85 5.80 -13.58
CA PHE A 58 -4.22 5.81 -14.08
C PHE A 58 -4.20 5.99 -15.59
N VAL A 59 -4.85 5.08 -16.29
CA VAL A 59 -4.86 5.01 -17.75
C VAL A 59 -6.29 5.08 -18.26
N SER A 60 -6.52 5.93 -19.26
CA SER A 60 -7.78 5.99 -20.00
C SER A 60 -7.50 6.00 -21.49
N ARG A 61 -8.29 5.23 -22.25
CA ARG A 61 -8.21 5.15 -23.71
C ARG A 61 -9.55 5.54 -24.32
N ALA A 62 -9.54 6.30 -25.40
CA ALA A 62 -10.78 6.67 -26.08
C ALA A 62 -11.53 5.42 -26.56
N GLY A 63 -12.84 5.42 -26.33
CA GLY A 63 -13.72 4.31 -26.65
C GLY A 63 -15.18 4.74 -26.47
N LYS A 64 -16.11 3.85 -26.87
CA LYS A 64 -17.56 4.11 -26.74
C LYS A 64 -18.04 4.17 -25.29
N THR A 65 -17.27 3.59 -24.37
CA THR A 65 -17.58 3.51 -22.95
C THR A 65 -16.50 4.23 -22.14
N PRO A 66 -16.86 5.10 -21.19
CA PRO A 66 -15.90 5.71 -20.29
C PRO A 66 -15.14 4.62 -19.51
N ASN A 67 -13.82 4.76 -19.44
CA ASN A 67 -12.94 3.81 -18.77
C ASN A 67 -11.84 4.55 -18.01
N MET A 68 -11.41 3.95 -16.91
CA MET A 68 -10.24 4.37 -16.15
C MET A 68 -9.67 3.14 -15.46
N HIS A 69 -8.49 2.73 -15.88
CA HIS A 69 -7.79 1.58 -15.33
C HIS A 69 -6.69 2.06 -14.38
N PHE A 70 -6.60 1.41 -13.23
CA PHE A 70 -5.48 1.58 -12.32
C PHE A 70 -4.49 0.44 -12.55
N LEU A 71 -3.23 0.79 -12.75
CA LEU A 71 -2.10 -0.14 -12.89
C LEU A 71 -1.04 0.21 -11.85
N LEU A 72 -0.38 -0.81 -11.33
CA LEU A 72 0.69 -0.66 -10.37
C LEU A 72 1.89 -1.49 -10.80
N ASP A 73 2.91 -0.80 -11.32
CA ASP A 73 4.16 -1.40 -11.74
C ASP A 73 5.09 -1.49 -10.52
N MET A 74 5.11 -2.65 -9.88
CA MET A 74 5.84 -2.87 -8.62
C MET A 74 7.35 -3.02 -8.88
N LEU A 75 8.18 -2.51 -7.97
CA LEU A 75 9.64 -2.72 -8.00
C LEU A 75 10.02 -4.19 -7.73
N VAL A 76 9.25 -4.84 -6.87
CA VAL A 76 9.39 -6.26 -6.53
C VAL A 76 8.00 -6.86 -6.59
N GLU A 77 7.78 -7.74 -7.55
CA GLU A 77 6.50 -8.43 -7.70
C GLU A 77 6.35 -9.49 -6.61
N PRO A 78 5.14 -9.65 -6.03
CA PRO A 78 4.88 -10.70 -5.06
C PRO A 78 4.97 -12.09 -5.72
N GLN A 79 5.48 -13.07 -4.97
CA GLN A 79 5.61 -14.45 -5.46
C GLN A 79 4.27 -15.13 -5.77
N TYR A 80 3.19 -14.62 -5.18
CA TYR A 80 1.84 -15.17 -5.31
C TYR A 80 0.85 -14.04 -5.60
N VAL A 81 -0.18 -14.36 -6.39
CA VAL A 81 -1.32 -13.46 -6.59
C VAL A 81 -2.10 -13.37 -5.28
N THR A 82 -2.17 -12.17 -4.73
CA THR A 82 -2.98 -11.87 -3.54
C THR A 82 -4.23 -11.11 -3.95
N GLU A 83 -5.30 -11.26 -3.19
CA GLU A 83 -6.47 -10.40 -3.33
C GLU A 83 -6.09 -8.96 -2.96
N VAL A 84 -6.43 -8.01 -3.83
CA VAL A 84 -6.13 -6.59 -3.64
C VAL A 84 -7.37 -5.75 -3.88
N SER A 85 -7.52 -4.67 -3.11
CA SER A 85 -8.60 -3.70 -3.28
C SER A 85 -8.02 -2.30 -3.46
N LEU A 86 -8.57 -1.55 -4.42
CA LEU A 86 -8.29 -0.12 -4.56
C LEU A 86 -9.36 0.65 -3.79
N ILE A 87 -8.93 1.39 -2.77
CA ILE A 87 -9.83 2.18 -1.92
C ILE A 87 -9.44 3.65 -1.94
N SER A 88 -10.45 4.53 -1.89
CA SER A 88 -10.26 5.94 -1.57
C SER A 88 -10.48 6.14 -0.09
N ARG A 89 -9.41 6.48 0.66
CA ARG A 89 -9.47 6.66 2.11
C ARG A 89 -9.11 8.09 2.48
N ALA A 90 -9.83 8.65 3.46
CA ALA A 90 -9.48 9.95 4.03
C ALA A 90 -8.06 9.93 4.61
N PRO A 91 -7.27 11.01 4.44
CA PRO A 91 -5.92 11.08 4.98
C PRO A 91 -5.97 11.21 6.51
N GLY A 92 -4.96 10.68 7.21
CA GLY A 92 -4.94 10.64 8.67
C GLY A 92 -4.97 12.00 9.38
N TRP A 93 -4.51 13.07 8.73
CA TRP A 93 -4.51 14.44 9.28
C TRP A 93 -5.85 15.17 9.13
N ARG A 94 -6.76 14.64 8.29
CA ARG A 94 -8.14 15.11 8.15
C ARG A 94 -9.04 13.88 7.99
N PRO A 95 -9.23 13.10 9.08
CA PRO A 95 -10.10 11.96 9.04
C PRO A 95 -11.54 12.43 8.76
N GLY A 96 -12.27 11.64 7.97
CA GLY A 96 -13.71 11.84 7.80
C GLY A 96 -14.46 11.55 9.09
N ILE A 97 -15.72 11.99 9.15
CA ILE A 97 -16.65 11.53 10.19
C ILE A 97 -16.89 10.05 9.93
N ILE A 98 -16.76 9.23 10.98
CA ILE A 98 -17.15 7.83 10.94
C ILE A 98 -18.68 7.79 11.07
N ASP A 99 -19.38 7.55 9.97
CA ASP A 99 -20.82 7.25 9.99
C ASP A 99 -21.05 5.77 10.29
#